data_AF-A0A2K5V5Q8-F1
#
_entry.id   AF-A0A2K5V5Q8-F1
#
_cell.length_a   1.000
_cell.length_b   1.000
_cell.length_c   1.000
_cell.angle_alpha   90.00
_cell.angle_beta   90.00
_cell.angle_gamma   90.00
#
_symmetry.space_group_name_H-M   'P 1'
#
loop_
_entity.id
_entity.type
_entity.pdbx_description
1 polymer ?
#
loop_
_entity_poly.entity_id
_entity_poly.type
_entity_poly.pdbx_seq_one_letter_code
_entity_poly.pdbx_strand_id
1 'polypeptide(L)'
;MAELVPFAVPIESDKTLLVWELSSGPTAEALHHSLFTAFSQFGLLYSVRVFPNAAVAHPGFYAVIKFYSARAARRAQKACDRKQLFQKSPVKVRLGTRHKAVQHQALALNSSRCQELANYYFGFNGWSKRIIKLQELSDLEERENEDSMVPLPKQSLKFFCALEVMLPSYDCRSPGVGLVEKPVDKVEEESGKIAVEYRPSEDIIDVRCEEELHGLIQVHCSPWKQCGQEEEEYLSDFSLEEEEFRLPELD
;
A
#
# COMPACT_ATOMS: atom_id res chain seq x y z
N MET A 1 14.34 -21.20 -1.60
CA MET A 1 13.81 -20.52 -0.40
C MET A 1 12.59 -19.72 -0.81
N ALA A 2 11.51 -19.79 -0.03
CA ALA A 2 10.32 -18.97 -0.25
C ALA A 2 10.59 -17.52 0.20
N GLU A 3 10.03 -16.55 -0.50
CA GLU A 3 10.09 -15.13 -0.13
C GLU A 3 8.76 -14.73 0.49
N LEU A 4 8.80 -13.96 1.58
CA LEU A 4 7.62 -13.34 2.16
C LEU A 4 7.38 -11.99 1.48
N VAL A 5 6.19 -11.79 0.91
CA VAL A 5 5.78 -10.51 0.32
C VAL A 5 4.71 -9.88 1.23
N PRO A 6 5.05 -8.84 2.01
CA PRO A 6 4.09 -8.20 2.90
C PRO A 6 3.10 -7.35 2.10
N PHE A 7 1.88 -7.23 2.61
CA PHE A 7 0.86 -6.27 2.13
C PHE A 7 1.13 -4.88 2.73
N ALA A 8 2.34 -4.38 2.51
CA ALA A 8 2.83 -3.10 3.01
C ALA A 8 3.61 -2.36 1.92
N VAL A 9 3.78 -1.05 2.10
CA VAL A 9 4.60 -0.23 1.21
C VAL A 9 6.05 -0.76 1.21
N PRO A 10 6.65 -1.03 0.04
CA PRO A 10 8.03 -1.53 -0.04
C PRO A 10 9.01 -0.40 0.29
N ILE A 11 9.61 -0.50 1.48
CA ILE A 11 10.61 0.44 1.99
C ILE A 11 12.04 -0.09 1.87
N GLU A 12 12.19 -1.39 1.59
CA GLU A 12 13.49 -2.03 1.54
C GLU A 12 14.22 -1.71 0.22
N SER A 13 15.50 -1.38 0.33
CA SER A 13 16.32 -1.00 -0.83
C SER A 13 16.58 -2.16 -1.79
N ASP A 14 16.48 -3.40 -1.33
CA ASP A 14 16.58 -4.61 -2.15
C ASP A 14 15.34 -4.86 -3.04
N LYS A 15 14.29 -4.05 -2.87
CA LYS A 15 13.09 -3.99 -3.73
C LYS A 15 13.10 -2.81 -4.71
N THR A 16 14.06 -1.91 -4.59
CA THR A 16 14.15 -0.68 -5.38
C THR A 16 15.27 -0.76 -6.40
N LEU A 17 14.99 -0.39 -7.65
CA LEU A 17 15.95 -0.30 -8.74
C LEU A 17 16.12 1.15 -9.21
N LEU A 18 17.37 1.56 -9.35
CA LEU A 18 17.74 2.78 -10.06
C LEU A 18 18.17 2.42 -11.48
N VAL A 19 17.49 3.02 -12.46
CA VAL A 19 17.74 2.84 -13.89
C VAL A 19 18.22 4.18 -14.45
N TRP A 20 19.36 4.20 -15.14
CA TRP A 20 19.89 5.42 -15.75
C TRP A 20 20.50 5.14 -17.13
N GLU A 21 21.04 6.19 -17.75
CA GLU A 21 21.40 6.22 -19.17
C GLU A 21 20.16 6.11 -20.09
N LEU A 22 19.01 6.64 -19.63
CA LEU A 22 17.83 6.76 -20.47
C LEU A 22 17.99 7.95 -21.42
N SER A 23 17.78 7.70 -22.70
CA SER A 23 17.92 8.69 -23.76
C SER A 23 16.89 9.82 -23.65
N SER A 24 17.27 11.03 -24.06
CA SER A 24 16.40 12.21 -24.14
C SER A 24 15.35 12.16 -25.27
N GLY A 25 15.15 10.99 -25.88
CA GLY A 25 14.35 10.85 -27.10
C GLY A 25 12.83 10.92 -26.87
N PRO A 26 12.23 10.02 -26.07
CA PRO A 26 10.79 10.05 -25.79
C PRO A 26 10.42 11.09 -24.72
N THR A 27 9.14 11.46 -24.63
CA THR A 27 8.63 12.19 -23.45
C THR A 27 8.75 11.32 -22.19
N ALA A 28 8.73 11.95 -21.01
CA ALA A 28 8.84 11.24 -19.73
C ALA A 28 7.74 10.16 -19.56
N GLU A 29 6.54 10.41 -20.08
CA GLU A 29 5.40 9.48 -20.05
C GLU A 29 5.65 8.25 -20.93
N ALA A 30 6.24 8.44 -22.12
CA ALA A 30 6.58 7.34 -23.00
C ALA A 30 7.69 6.46 -22.41
N LEU A 31 8.68 7.07 -21.74
CA LEU A 31 9.69 6.34 -20.96
C LEU A 31 9.05 5.57 -19.80
N HIS A 32 8.14 6.20 -19.06
CA HIS A 32 7.40 5.55 -17.98
C HIS A 32 6.67 4.30 -18.49
N HIS A 33 5.91 4.42 -19.59
CA HIS A 33 5.17 3.29 -20.15
C HIS A 33 6.08 2.17 -20.66
N SER A 34 7.22 2.52 -21.25
CA SER A 34 8.22 1.56 -21.74
C SER A 34 8.90 0.82 -20.59
N LEU A 35 9.28 1.54 -19.53
CA LEU A 35 9.85 0.96 -18.31
C LEU A 35 8.84 0.07 -17.60
N PHE A 36 7.61 0.52 -17.41
CA PHE A 36 6.55 -0.28 -16.81
C PHE A 36 6.35 -1.60 -17.56
N THR A 37 6.26 -1.53 -18.89
CA THR A 37 6.08 -2.73 -19.74
C THR A 37 7.27 -3.68 -19.66
N ALA A 38 8.50 -3.16 -19.68
CA ALA A 38 9.70 -3.99 -19.63
C ALA A 38 9.90 -4.65 -18.25
N PHE A 39 9.66 -3.90 -17.17
CA PHE A 39 9.95 -4.36 -15.81
C PHE A 39 8.82 -5.20 -15.19
N SER A 40 7.57 -4.99 -15.59
CA SER A 40 6.42 -5.80 -15.11
C SER A 40 6.53 -7.29 -15.48
N GLN A 41 7.31 -7.63 -16.50
CA GLN A 41 7.60 -9.02 -16.87
C GLN A 41 8.34 -9.81 -15.78
N PHE A 42 9.04 -9.11 -14.88
CA PHE A 42 9.81 -9.74 -13.79
C PHE A 42 9.01 -9.85 -12.49
N GLY A 43 7.91 -9.13 -12.35
CA GLY A 43 7.09 -9.09 -11.14
C GLY A 43 6.20 -7.86 -11.07
N LEU A 44 5.25 -7.87 -10.13
CA LEU A 44 4.39 -6.72 -9.88
C LEU A 44 5.19 -5.52 -9.36
N LEU A 45 4.99 -4.38 -10.02
CA LEU A 45 5.60 -3.11 -9.67
C LEU A 45 4.71 -2.36 -8.68
N TYR A 46 5.31 -1.80 -7.63
CA TYR A 46 4.66 -0.84 -6.75
C TYR A 46 4.58 0.53 -7.43
N SER A 47 5.70 0.99 -7.98
CA SER A 47 5.80 2.28 -8.66
C SER A 47 6.90 2.33 -9.70
N VAL A 48 6.72 3.17 -10.72
CA VAL A 48 7.72 3.55 -11.72
C VAL A 48 7.74 5.07 -11.76
N ARG A 49 8.90 5.68 -11.58
CA ARG A 49 9.05 7.13 -11.61
C ARG A 49 10.20 7.50 -12.53
N VAL A 50 9.99 8.49 -13.38
CA VAL A 50 10.98 8.96 -14.35
C VAL A 50 11.29 10.42 -14.05
N PHE A 51 12.57 10.73 -13.95
CA PHE A 51 13.08 12.04 -13.60
C PHE A 51 14.10 12.50 -14.66
N PRO A 52 14.10 13.79 -15.02
CA PRO A 52 15.16 14.34 -15.87
C PRO A 52 16.49 14.34 -15.11
N ASN A 53 17.59 14.16 -15.85
CA ASN A 53 18.92 14.36 -15.28
C ASN A 53 19.10 15.81 -14.81
N ALA A 54 19.91 16.00 -13.77
CA ALA A 54 20.28 17.34 -13.30
C ALA A 54 20.93 18.16 -14.44
N ALA A 55 20.73 19.48 -14.43
CA ALA A 55 21.19 20.39 -15.49
C ALA A 55 22.71 20.36 -15.73
N VAL A 56 23.50 19.91 -14.77
CA VAL A 56 24.97 19.77 -14.84
C VAL A 56 25.41 18.47 -15.55
N ALA A 57 24.50 17.50 -15.69
CA ALA A 57 24.77 16.22 -16.31
C ALA A 57 24.38 16.20 -17.81
N HIS A 58 24.75 15.12 -18.52
CA HIS A 58 24.34 14.95 -19.91
C HIS A 58 22.81 14.85 -20.03
N PRO A 59 22.20 15.43 -21.09
CA PRO A 59 20.77 15.32 -21.32
C PRO A 59 20.30 13.88 -21.28
N GLY A 60 19.20 13.62 -20.56
CA GLY A 60 18.67 12.28 -20.37
C GLY A 60 17.75 12.18 -19.17
N PHE A 61 17.34 10.97 -18.87
CA PHE A 61 16.49 10.65 -17.74
C PHE A 61 17.12 9.55 -16.88
N TYR A 62 16.67 9.49 -15.63
CA TYR A 62 16.82 8.33 -14.77
C TYR A 62 15.45 7.95 -14.23
N ALA A 63 15.33 6.72 -13.75
CA ALA A 63 14.09 6.21 -13.22
C ALA A 63 14.32 5.41 -11.95
N VAL A 64 13.35 5.51 -11.03
CA VAL A 64 13.28 4.71 -9.81
C VAL A 64 12.10 3.76 -9.97
N ILE A 65 12.37 2.46 -9.87
CA ILE A 65 11.37 1.40 -10.00
C ILE A 65 11.33 0.60 -8.72
N LYS A 66 10.15 0.50 -8.11
CA LYS A 66 9.94 -0.29 -6.90
C LYS A 66 9.12 -1.54 -7.20
N PHE A 67 9.58 -2.68 -6.70
CA PHE A 67 8.85 -3.95 -6.74
C PHE A 67 8.23 -4.27 -5.38
N TYR A 68 7.19 -5.09 -5.37
CA TYR A 68 6.75 -5.72 -4.12
C TYR A 68 7.68 -6.85 -3.64
N SER A 69 8.40 -7.49 -4.58
CA SER A 69 9.29 -8.62 -4.34
C SER A 69 10.76 -8.26 -4.61
N ALA A 70 11.62 -8.50 -3.62
CA ALA A 70 13.07 -8.36 -3.75
C ALA A 70 13.65 -9.42 -4.69
N ARG A 71 13.03 -10.60 -4.79
CA ARG A 71 13.38 -11.59 -5.82
C ARG A 71 13.08 -11.07 -7.21
N ALA A 72 11.94 -10.42 -7.43
CA ALA A 72 11.59 -9.81 -8.71
C ALA A 72 12.58 -8.69 -9.08
N ALA A 73 12.87 -7.78 -8.15
CA ALA A 73 13.85 -6.72 -8.34
C ALA A 73 15.24 -7.27 -8.72
N ARG A 74 15.75 -8.29 -8.00
CA ARG A 74 17.03 -8.96 -8.33
C ARG A 74 17.03 -9.64 -9.69
N ARG A 75 15.92 -10.27 -10.10
CA ARG A 75 15.80 -10.87 -11.44
C ARG A 75 15.83 -9.79 -12.53
N ALA A 76 15.05 -8.74 -12.34
CA ALA A 76 14.99 -7.60 -13.26
C ALA A 76 16.37 -6.93 -13.39
N GLN A 77 17.08 -6.69 -12.28
CA GLN A 77 18.43 -6.14 -12.30
C GLN A 77 19.39 -7.00 -13.14
N LYS A 78 19.48 -8.30 -12.86
CA LYS A 78 20.36 -9.23 -13.59
C LYS A 78 19.99 -9.34 -15.08
N ALA A 79 18.70 -9.23 -15.39
CA ALA A 79 18.21 -9.36 -16.75
C ALA A 79 18.34 -8.08 -17.57
N CYS A 80 18.32 -6.91 -16.94
CA CYS A 80 18.26 -5.61 -17.63
C CYS A 80 19.56 -4.82 -17.58
N ASP A 81 20.46 -5.08 -16.62
CA ASP A 81 21.71 -4.34 -16.51
C ASP A 81 22.57 -4.49 -17.78
N ARG A 82 22.98 -3.35 -18.33
CA ARG A 82 23.78 -3.21 -19.55
C ARG A 82 23.12 -3.78 -20.81
N LYS A 83 21.79 -3.90 -20.83
CA LYS A 83 21.04 -4.35 -22.00
C LYS A 83 20.33 -3.20 -22.71
N GLN A 84 20.07 -3.41 -24.00
CA GLN A 84 19.19 -2.56 -24.80
C GLN A 84 17.75 -3.01 -24.56
N LEU A 85 16.99 -2.28 -23.74
CA LEU A 85 15.59 -2.63 -23.44
C LEU A 85 14.65 -2.15 -24.55
N PHE A 86 14.58 -0.84 -24.74
CA PHE A 86 13.72 -0.16 -25.72
C PHE A 86 14.46 0.95 -26.49
N GLN A 87 15.74 1.14 -26.18
CA GLN A 87 16.62 2.13 -26.80
C GLN A 87 17.91 1.47 -27.29
N LYS A 88 18.59 2.10 -28.25
CA LYS A 88 19.83 1.58 -28.85
C LYS A 88 21.03 1.65 -27.90
N SER A 89 21.03 2.58 -26.94
CA SER A 89 22.03 2.64 -25.89
C SER A 89 21.69 1.67 -24.75
N PRO A 90 22.66 0.90 -24.23
CA PRO A 90 22.42 0.05 -23.08
C PRO A 90 22.03 0.89 -21.86
N VAL A 91 21.10 0.38 -21.04
CA VAL A 91 20.74 1.01 -19.76
C VAL A 91 21.55 0.40 -18.63
N LYS A 92 21.78 1.17 -17.57
CA LYS A 92 22.39 0.64 -16.33
C LYS A 92 21.32 0.49 -15.28
N VAL A 93 21.32 -0.67 -14.60
CA VAL A 93 20.33 -1.00 -13.57
C VAL A 93 21.06 -1.44 -12.31
N ARG A 94 20.85 -0.71 -11.21
CA ARG A 94 21.37 -1.08 -9.89
C ARG A 94 20.26 -1.19 -8.86
N LEU A 95 20.45 -2.11 -7.93
CA LEU A 95 19.64 -2.19 -6.72
C LEU A 95 20.01 -1.05 -5.76
N GLY A 96 19.04 -0.61 -4.96
CA GLY A 96 19.30 0.28 -3.85
C GLY A 96 20.32 -0.36 -2.90
N THR A 97 21.32 0.42 -2.48
CA THR A 97 22.41 -0.06 -1.61
C THR A 97 22.31 0.48 -0.20
N ARG A 98 21.43 1.45 0.07
CA ARG A 98 21.31 2.05 1.39
C ARG A 98 20.25 1.31 2.20
N HIS A 99 20.67 0.72 3.31
CA HIS A 99 19.74 0.40 4.38
C HIS A 99 19.58 1.68 5.20
N LYS A 100 18.41 2.33 5.16
CA LYS A 100 18.15 3.39 6.12
C LYS A 100 18.20 2.80 7.53
N ALA A 101 19.01 3.40 8.39
CA ALA A 101 19.09 3.08 9.82
C ALA A 101 17.83 3.50 10.60
N VAL A 102 16.83 4.07 9.92
CA VAL A 102 15.56 4.49 10.50
C VAL A 102 14.56 3.36 10.27
N GLN A 103 14.15 2.71 11.36
CA GLN A 103 13.01 1.80 11.39
C GLN A 103 11.74 2.61 11.11
N HIS A 104 11.46 2.89 9.85
CA HIS A 104 10.13 3.33 9.47
C HIS A 104 9.17 2.15 9.69
N GLN A 105 8.12 2.38 10.49
CA GLN A 105 7.03 1.42 10.60
C GLN A 105 6.50 1.15 9.20
N ALA A 106 6.36 -0.13 8.83
CA ALA A 106 5.87 -0.52 7.53
C ALA A 106 4.47 0.10 7.32
N LEU A 107 4.35 1.03 6.38
CA LEU A 107 3.09 1.68 6.08
C LEU A 107 2.15 0.66 5.41
N ALA A 108 0.89 0.69 5.83
CA ALA A 108 -0.14 -0.15 5.25
C ALA A 108 -0.39 0.24 3.78
N LEU A 109 -0.64 -0.74 2.93
CA LEU A 109 -1.13 -0.47 1.58
C LEU A 109 -2.60 -0.06 1.63
N ASN A 110 -2.99 0.84 0.73
CA ASN A 110 -4.41 1.12 0.51
C ASN A 110 -5.15 -0.12 -0.03
N SER A 111 -6.48 -0.10 0.04
CA SER A 111 -7.30 -1.26 -0.35
C SER A 111 -7.16 -1.65 -1.82
N SER A 112 -6.96 -0.70 -2.74
CA SER A 112 -6.83 -0.99 -4.17
C SER A 112 -5.51 -1.69 -4.47
N ARG A 113 -4.41 -1.23 -3.85
CA ARG A 113 -3.09 -1.88 -3.92
C ARG A 113 -3.07 -3.25 -3.26
N CYS A 114 -3.75 -3.42 -2.12
CA CYS A 114 -3.93 -4.75 -1.52
C CYS A 114 -4.65 -5.69 -2.48
N GLN A 115 -5.73 -5.24 -3.11
CA GLN A 115 -6.49 -6.04 -4.07
C GLN A 115 -5.67 -6.40 -5.32
N GLU A 116 -4.90 -5.46 -5.87
CA GLU A 116 -3.99 -5.69 -6.99
C GLU A 116 -2.93 -6.76 -6.63
N LEU A 117 -2.29 -6.61 -5.47
CA LEU A 117 -1.28 -7.54 -4.98
C LEU A 117 -1.86 -8.95 -4.78
N ALA A 118 -3.03 -9.06 -4.16
CA ALA A 118 -3.72 -10.33 -3.97
C ALA A 118 -4.13 -10.96 -5.32
N ASN A 119 -4.67 -10.17 -6.24
CA ASN A 119 -5.02 -10.66 -7.59
C ASN A 119 -3.80 -11.15 -8.36
N TYR A 120 -2.65 -10.51 -8.19
CA TYR A 120 -1.42 -10.93 -8.86
C TYR A 120 -0.90 -12.28 -8.34
N TYR A 121 -0.92 -12.52 -7.03
CA TYR A 121 -0.37 -13.76 -6.45
C TYR A 121 -1.36 -14.91 -6.34
N PHE A 122 -2.61 -14.62 -6.00
CA PHE A 122 -3.65 -15.63 -5.80
C PHE A 122 -4.59 -15.76 -7.00
N GLY A 123 -4.59 -14.79 -7.92
CA GLY A 123 -5.55 -14.73 -9.02
C GLY A 123 -6.88 -14.11 -8.59
N PHE A 124 -7.60 -13.50 -9.53
CA PHE A 124 -8.86 -12.79 -9.28
C PHE A 124 -9.92 -13.66 -8.55
N ASN A 125 -9.95 -14.97 -8.83
CA ASN A 125 -10.88 -15.93 -8.20
C ASN A 125 -10.22 -16.80 -7.13
N GLY A 126 -8.94 -16.59 -6.81
CA GLY A 126 -8.21 -17.45 -5.86
C GLY A 126 -8.27 -16.96 -4.42
N TRP A 127 -8.88 -15.80 -4.17
CA TRP A 127 -9.11 -15.26 -2.84
C TRP A 127 -10.45 -14.55 -2.77
N SER A 128 -10.99 -14.41 -1.56
CA SER A 128 -12.16 -13.58 -1.28
C SER A 128 -12.09 -13.00 0.13
N LYS A 129 -12.91 -11.98 0.40
CA LYS A 129 -13.06 -11.39 1.72
C LYS A 129 -14.54 -11.35 2.11
N ARG A 130 -14.86 -11.66 3.36
CA ARG A 130 -16.22 -11.54 3.92
C ARG A 130 -16.21 -10.76 5.21
N ILE A 131 -17.21 -9.91 5.42
CA ILE A 131 -17.42 -9.23 6.71
C ILE A 131 -18.07 -10.24 7.66
N ILE A 132 -17.49 -10.42 8.84
CA ILE A 132 -18.00 -11.30 9.89
C ILE A 132 -18.84 -10.51 10.88
N LYS A 133 -18.36 -9.31 11.26
CA LYS A 133 -19.04 -8.43 12.22
C LYS A 133 -18.82 -6.98 11.84
N LEU A 134 -19.87 -6.18 11.83
CA LEU A 134 -19.81 -4.73 11.68
C LEU A 134 -20.61 -4.12 12.84
N GLN A 135 -19.99 -3.26 13.64
CA GLN A 135 -20.59 -2.69 14.84
C GLN A 135 -20.29 -1.20 14.93
N GLU A 136 -21.31 -0.39 15.14
CA GLU A 136 -21.14 1.01 15.53
C GLU A 136 -20.82 1.08 17.03
N LEU A 137 -19.77 1.83 17.39
CA LEU A 137 -19.30 2.02 18.76
C LEU A 137 -19.66 3.39 19.33
N SER A 138 -20.30 4.26 18.54
CA SER A 138 -20.67 5.62 18.94
C SER A 138 -21.56 5.67 20.19
N ASP A 139 -22.37 4.63 20.43
CA ASP A 139 -23.37 4.58 21.52
C ASP A 139 -22.82 3.97 22.83
N LEU A 140 -21.60 3.40 22.81
CA LEU A 140 -20.99 2.78 24.01
C LEU A 140 -20.34 3.82 24.93
N GLU A 141 -19.82 4.91 24.37
CA GLU A 141 -19.15 5.99 25.13
C GLU A 141 -20.13 6.89 25.88
N GLU A 142 -21.42 6.86 25.52
CA GLU A 142 -22.47 7.62 26.19
C GLU A 142 -22.84 7.01 27.56
N ARG A 143 -22.66 5.70 27.77
CA ARG A 143 -23.03 5.02 29.03
C ARG A 143 -21.99 5.13 30.15
N GLU A 144 -20.71 5.35 29.83
CA GLU A 144 -19.67 5.56 30.86
C GLU A 144 -19.72 6.98 31.44
N ASN A 145 -20.37 7.93 30.74
CA ASN A 145 -20.48 9.34 31.11
C ASN A 145 -21.85 9.72 31.71
N GLU A 146 -22.56 8.76 32.31
CA GLU A 146 -23.94 8.94 32.81
C GLU A 146 -24.03 9.72 34.15
N ASP A 147 -22.96 10.41 34.59
CA ASP A 147 -22.95 11.27 35.80
C ASP A 147 -22.95 12.78 35.46
N SER A 148 -23.18 13.14 34.19
CA SER A 148 -23.20 14.54 33.74
C SER A 148 -24.47 14.89 32.96
N MET A 149 -25.22 15.86 33.50
CA MET A 149 -26.60 16.21 33.16
C MET A 149 -26.76 17.06 31.88
N VAL A 150 -25.93 16.85 30.84
CA VAL A 150 -26.01 17.58 29.55
C VAL A 150 -25.74 16.62 28.39
N PRO A 151 -26.66 16.43 27.42
CA PRO A 151 -26.38 15.65 26.22
C PRO A 151 -25.33 16.40 25.37
N LEU A 152 -24.09 15.92 25.33
CA LEU A 152 -23.11 16.40 24.35
C LEU A 152 -23.45 15.79 22.97
N PRO A 153 -23.44 16.58 21.88
CA PRO A 153 -23.64 16.06 20.53
C PRO A 153 -22.54 15.07 20.15
N LYS A 154 -22.90 13.95 19.50
CA LYS A 154 -21.99 12.89 19.01
C LYS A 154 -20.77 13.49 18.30
N GLN A 155 -19.59 13.38 18.92
CA GLN A 155 -18.37 14.07 18.45
C GLN A 155 -17.59 13.26 17.40
N SER A 156 -17.73 11.93 17.38
CA SER A 156 -17.16 11.08 16.33
C SER A 156 -18.01 9.83 16.11
N LEU A 157 -18.10 9.38 14.86
CA LEU A 157 -18.65 8.09 14.48
C LEU A 157 -17.53 7.06 14.53
N LYS A 158 -17.71 6.00 15.31
CA LYS A 158 -16.75 4.90 15.45
C LYS A 158 -17.37 3.62 14.92
N PHE A 159 -16.71 2.94 13.98
CA PHE A 159 -17.14 1.64 13.49
C PHE A 159 -16.03 0.61 13.65
N PHE A 160 -16.41 -0.54 14.20
CA PHE A 160 -15.62 -1.76 14.27
C PHE A 160 -16.05 -2.70 13.15
N CYS A 161 -15.08 -3.27 12.44
CA CYS A 161 -15.31 -4.28 11.42
C CYS A 161 -14.36 -5.46 11.63
N ALA A 162 -14.90 -6.66 11.79
CA ALA A 162 -14.15 -7.90 11.67
C ALA A 162 -14.44 -8.52 10.30
N LEU A 163 -13.38 -8.90 9.59
CA LEU A 163 -13.44 -9.52 8.26
C LEU A 163 -12.63 -10.82 8.24
N GLU A 164 -12.97 -11.72 7.33
CA GLU A 164 -12.17 -12.90 7.03
C GLU A 164 -11.68 -12.85 5.59
N VAL A 165 -10.40 -13.13 5.37
CA VAL A 165 -9.83 -13.41 4.05
C VAL A 165 -9.78 -14.93 3.86
N MET A 166 -10.29 -15.41 2.75
CA MET A 166 -10.32 -16.82 2.39
C MET A 166 -9.45 -17.08 1.16
N LEU A 167 -8.70 -18.18 1.21
CA LEU A 167 -7.89 -18.69 0.12
C LEU A 167 -8.30 -20.15 -0.14
N PRO A 168 -9.36 -20.40 -0.94
CA PRO A 168 -9.99 -21.72 -1.06
C PRO A 168 -9.03 -22.83 -1.50
N SER A 169 -8.12 -22.53 -2.43
CA SER A 169 -7.14 -23.49 -2.95
C SER A 169 -6.12 -23.97 -1.91
N TYR A 170 -5.99 -23.24 -0.80
CA TYR A 170 -5.06 -23.54 0.29
C TYR A 170 -5.78 -23.95 1.58
N ASP A 171 -7.10 -24.07 1.54
CA ASP A 171 -7.98 -24.24 2.72
C ASP A 171 -7.61 -23.31 3.87
N CYS A 172 -7.24 -22.08 3.53
CA CYS A 172 -6.72 -21.10 4.47
C CYS A 172 -7.73 -19.98 4.68
N ARG A 173 -7.92 -19.60 5.95
CA ARG A 173 -8.80 -18.51 6.38
C ARG A 173 -8.05 -17.68 7.40
N SER A 174 -8.10 -16.36 7.23
CA SER A 174 -7.45 -15.43 8.15
C SER A 174 -8.44 -14.34 8.56
N PRO A 175 -8.80 -14.25 9.85
CA PRO A 175 -9.56 -13.11 10.35
C PRO A 175 -8.66 -11.86 10.39
N GLY A 176 -9.30 -10.70 10.33
CA GLY A 176 -8.70 -9.38 10.48
C GLY A 176 -9.71 -8.39 11.02
N VAL A 177 -9.24 -7.35 11.69
CA VAL A 177 -10.09 -6.36 12.34
C VAL A 177 -9.65 -4.96 11.92
N GLY A 178 -10.63 -4.08 11.69
CA GLY A 178 -10.43 -2.66 11.44
C GLY A 178 -11.32 -1.83 12.35
N LEU A 179 -10.78 -0.70 12.82
CA LEU A 179 -11.52 0.34 13.51
C LEU A 179 -11.43 1.60 12.66
N VAL A 180 -12.56 2.24 12.39
CA VAL A 180 -12.61 3.55 11.76
C VAL A 180 -13.28 4.53 12.71
N GLU A 181 -12.61 5.65 12.93
CA GLU A 181 -13.16 6.79 13.66
C GLU A 181 -13.20 7.99 12.71
N LYS A 182 -14.38 8.60 12.56
CA LYS A 182 -14.58 9.80 11.77
C LYS A 182 -15.17 10.90 12.65
N PRO A 183 -14.50 12.07 12.80
CA PRO A 183 -15.11 13.20 13.49
C PRO A 183 -16.34 13.67 12.72
N VAL A 184 -17.41 13.98 13.43
CA VAL A 184 -18.65 14.53 12.83
C VAL A 184 -18.47 16.05 12.69
N ASP A 185 -17.46 16.47 11.93
CA ASP A 185 -17.45 17.83 11.41
C ASP A 185 -18.50 17.89 10.29
N LYS A 186 -19.33 18.94 10.34
CA LYS A 186 -20.55 19.15 9.53
C LYS A 186 -20.49 18.39 8.21
N VAL A 187 -21.38 17.42 8.07
CA VAL A 187 -21.65 16.72 6.82
C VAL A 187 -22.00 17.78 5.77
N GLU A 188 -21.00 18.28 5.04
CA GLU A 188 -21.25 18.86 3.74
C GLU A 188 -21.64 17.70 2.84
N GLU A 189 -22.85 17.84 2.34
CA GLU A 189 -23.55 16.98 1.41
C GLU A 189 -22.82 16.99 0.06
N GLU A 190 -21.61 16.45 -0.01
CA GLU A 190 -20.97 16.08 -1.27
C GLU A 190 -21.28 14.60 -1.55
N SER A 191 -22.38 14.44 -2.28
CA SER A 191 -22.72 13.32 -3.16
C SER A 191 -21.73 12.15 -3.21
N GLY A 192 -22.07 11.01 -2.61
CA GLY A 192 -21.21 9.83 -2.73
C GLY A 192 -21.60 8.52 -2.05
N LYS A 193 -22.89 8.20 -1.91
CA LYS A 193 -23.46 6.90 -1.48
C LYS A 193 -23.43 6.59 0.03
N ILE A 194 -24.59 6.74 0.66
CA ILE A 194 -24.99 6.01 1.87
C ILE A 194 -25.88 4.85 1.44
N ALA A 195 -25.56 3.63 1.90
CA ALA A 195 -26.50 2.66 2.49
C ALA A 195 -25.80 1.30 2.67
N VAL A 196 -25.71 0.82 3.91
CA VAL A 196 -25.74 -0.61 4.20
C VAL A 196 -26.78 -0.82 5.28
N GLU A 197 -27.98 -1.18 4.86
CA GLU A 197 -29.03 -1.70 5.75
C GLU A 197 -28.68 -3.16 6.07
N TYR A 198 -28.21 -3.42 7.29
CA TYR A 198 -28.08 -4.76 7.81
C TYR A 198 -29.41 -5.15 8.48
N ARG A 199 -30.18 -6.04 7.85
CA ARG A 199 -31.30 -6.72 8.51
C ARG A 199 -30.79 -8.00 9.15
N PRO A 200 -30.70 -8.10 10.49
CA PRO A 200 -30.40 -9.37 11.13
C PRO A 200 -31.53 -10.35 10.80
N SER A 201 -31.20 -11.50 10.23
CA SER A 201 -32.09 -12.65 10.30
C SER A 201 -32.15 -13.06 11.77
N GLU A 202 -33.34 -12.99 12.36
CA GLU A 202 -33.67 -13.63 13.63
C GLU A 202 -33.37 -15.13 13.46
N ASP A 203 -32.16 -15.57 13.85
CA ASP A 203 -31.78 -16.95 14.14
C ASP A 203 -30.24 -17.11 14.13
N ILE A 204 -29.51 -16.44 15.05
CA ILE A 204 -28.28 -17.05 15.58
C ILE A 204 -28.26 -16.81 17.10
N ILE A 205 -28.60 -17.88 17.79
CA ILE A 205 -28.54 -18.07 19.24
C ILE A 205 -27.08 -18.05 19.69
N ASP A 206 -26.80 -17.13 20.61
CA ASP A 206 -26.00 -17.26 21.84
C ASP A 206 -24.57 -17.84 21.81
N VAL A 207 -23.67 -16.99 22.31
CA VAL A 207 -22.56 -17.29 23.22
C VAL A 207 -21.40 -18.16 22.71
N ARG A 208 -20.23 -17.51 22.62
CA ARG A 208 -19.07 -17.86 23.46
C ARG A 208 -18.01 -16.74 23.46
N CYS A 209 -17.86 -16.18 24.67
CA CYS A 209 -16.81 -15.39 25.30
C CYS A 209 -15.87 -14.51 24.45
N GLU A 210 -15.83 -13.22 24.82
CA GLU A 210 -14.85 -12.20 24.43
C GLU A 210 -13.38 -12.56 24.71
N GLU A 211 -13.09 -13.71 25.32
CA GLU A 211 -11.78 -14.04 25.90
C GLU A 211 -10.85 -14.83 24.96
N GLU A 212 -11.30 -15.26 23.77
CA GLU A 212 -10.46 -16.03 22.83
C GLU A 212 -9.83 -15.20 21.68
N LEU A 213 -10.02 -13.88 21.63
CA LEU A 213 -9.42 -13.03 20.59
C LEU A 213 -7.95 -12.64 20.86
N HIS A 214 -7.36 -13.09 21.97
CA HIS A 214 -5.92 -12.97 22.21
C HIS A 214 -5.14 -14.03 21.43
N GLY A 215 -5.05 -13.85 20.11
CA GLY A 215 -4.53 -14.87 19.21
C GLY A 215 -4.09 -14.39 17.82
N LEU A 216 -3.49 -13.19 17.75
CA LEU A 216 -2.44 -12.80 16.80
C LEU A 216 -2.75 -12.85 15.29
N ILE A 217 -3.22 -11.73 14.71
CA ILE A 217 -2.46 -10.93 13.73
C ILE A 217 -2.81 -9.46 13.96
N GLN A 218 -1.82 -8.65 14.36
CA GLN A 218 -1.96 -7.20 14.45
C GLN A 218 -1.86 -6.63 13.02
N VAL A 219 -3.01 -6.44 12.37
CA VAL A 219 -3.05 -5.66 11.13
C VAL A 219 -3.00 -4.20 11.55
N HIS A 220 -1.84 -3.56 11.37
CA HIS A 220 -1.71 -2.11 11.54
C HIS A 220 -2.60 -1.43 10.48
N CYS A 221 -3.83 -1.13 10.84
CA CYS A 221 -4.72 -0.28 10.05
C CYS A 221 -4.46 1.17 10.46
N SER A 222 -3.83 1.95 9.58
CA SER A 222 -3.76 3.40 9.72
C SER A 222 -5.18 4.00 9.64
N PRO A 223 -5.48 5.10 10.35
CA PRO A 223 -6.78 5.77 10.26
C PRO A 223 -7.12 6.15 8.81
N TRP A 224 -8.36 5.94 8.40
CA TRP A 224 -8.95 6.14 7.04
C TRP A 224 -8.85 7.59 6.50
N LYS A 225 -7.99 8.48 7.04
CA LYS A 225 -7.92 9.89 6.61
C LYS A 225 -7.40 10.13 5.18
N GLN A 226 -7.07 9.10 4.39
CA GLN A 226 -6.37 9.28 3.12
C GLN A 226 -7.16 8.84 1.86
N CYS A 227 -8.48 8.66 1.95
CA CYS A 227 -9.31 8.33 0.77
C CYS A 227 -9.52 9.51 -0.21
N GLY A 228 -8.87 10.66 0.02
CA GLY A 228 -8.83 11.81 -0.90
C GLY A 228 -7.42 12.20 -1.36
N GLN A 229 -6.39 11.43 -1.01
CA GLN A 229 -4.98 11.76 -1.27
C GLN A 229 -4.36 10.83 -2.33
N GLU A 230 -5.07 10.56 -3.44
CA GLU A 230 -4.44 9.87 -4.58
C GLU A 230 -3.16 10.60 -5.05
N GLU A 231 -3.03 11.90 -4.76
CA GLU A 231 -1.88 12.74 -5.11
C GLU A 231 -0.88 12.99 -3.96
N GLU A 232 -1.24 12.90 -2.67
CA GLU A 232 -0.32 13.26 -1.57
C GLU A 232 0.47 12.07 -0.97
N GLU A 233 -0.02 10.83 -1.08
CA GLU A 233 0.84 9.63 -0.87
C GLU A 233 1.98 9.58 -1.90
N TYR A 234 1.78 10.22 -3.06
CA TYR A 234 2.79 10.37 -4.11
C TYR A 234 3.89 11.38 -3.80
N LEU A 235 3.79 12.16 -2.71
CA LEU A 235 4.70 13.26 -2.37
C LEU A 235 5.39 13.09 -1.01
N SER A 236 4.73 12.46 -0.03
CA SER A 236 5.25 12.34 1.34
C SER A 236 6.39 11.31 1.50
N ASP A 237 6.42 10.26 0.68
CA ASP A 237 7.52 9.27 0.66
C ASP A 237 8.82 9.78 -0.03
N PHE A 238 8.79 10.93 -0.71
CA PHE A 238 9.81 11.31 -1.72
C PHE A 238 10.89 12.28 -1.27
N SER A 239 10.60 13.10 -0.25
CA SER A 239 11.61 14.00 0.35
C SER A 239 12.82 13.23 0.89
N LEU A 240 12.63 11.92 1.13
CA LEU A 240 13.59 11.02 1.73
C LEU A 240 14.36 10.15 0.71
N GLU A 241 13.92 10.07 -0.55
CA GLU A 241 14.52 9.21 -1.59
C GLU A 241 15.60 9.91 -2.41
N GLU A 242 15.49 11.23 -2.61
CA GLU A 242 16.57 12.02 -3.23
C GLU A 242 17.87 11.91 -2.43
N GLU A 243 17.80 11.81 -1.09
CA GLU A 243 18.96 11.57 -0.23
C GLU A 243 19.57 10.17 -0.39
N GLU A 244 18.77 9.16 -0.75
CA GLU A 244 19.23 7.77 -0.85
C GLU A 244 20.21 7.56 -2.01
N PHE A 245 20.05 8.36 -3.07
CA PHE A 245 20.82 8.26 -4.30
C PHE A 245 21.72 9.46 -4.58
N ARG A 246 21.89 10.39 -3.62
CA ARG A 246 22.98 11.38 -3.66
C ARG A 246 24.31 10.64 -3.80
N LEU A 247 24.99 10.86 -4.93
CA LEU A 247 26.38 10.44 -5.12
C LEU A 247 27.23 11.14 -4.05
N PRO A 248 28.24 10.48 -3.46
CA PRO A 248 29.21 11.19 -2.63
C PRO A 248 29.85 12.29 -3.48
N GLU A 249 29.84 13.51 -2.96
CA GLU A 249 30.63 14.61 -3.54
C GLU A 249 32.09 14.13 -3.59
N LEU A 250 32.68 14.18 -4.78
CA LEU A 250 34.10 13.88 -4.97
C LEU A 250 34.87 15.07 -4.38
N ASP A 251 35.44 14.89 -3.20
CA ASP A 251 36.56 15.70 -2.68
C ASP A 251 37.82 15.47 -3.54
#